data_AF-A0A4S2KG32-F1
#
_entry.id   AF-A0A4S2KG32-F1
#
_cell.length_a   1.000
_cell.length_b   1.000
_cell.length_c   1.000
_cell.angle_alpha   90.00
_cell.angle_beta   90.00
_cell.angle_gamma   90.00
#
_symmetry.space_group_name_H-M   'P 1'
#
loop_
_entity.id
_entity.type
_entity.pdbx_description
1 polymer ?
#
loop_
_entity_poly.entity_id
_entity_poly.type
_entity_poly.pdbx_seq_one_letter_code
_entity_poly.pdbx_strand_id
1 'polypeptide(L)'
;MVELYHLKKNPVTMVAMTCPAISGDEKEVFRRYYVNSASYTLNVTHIMRRSFARYDVSLFHKAILQSGIITSDWAMIRNQPEANSFKLASVLGNDSKDPEKVIEFLRTIPTVKIIKAQHKVLTPEEARTLNVPFGPTIDDRAKKPFLPYPISQLLDDDNNIPIMIGYTSHEYISLLQDTSEKTLKTMYADLPRYVGNFINSQDPEKIMQMTEKIKQKYFCNKLPFTEESIPSIIRWLSDLHFNIPIEDFVDKRRKKKHVPTYFYRFSYVGNEKIETNLINNNKLTAIGAAHTDDMSYLFYIPKYKINNPQPPAIDTKDRKMLEILTRMWTNFAKTGNPTPVLDQYVTTNWLPATADIFNYLDIGDTLQLLTITDYNSILQDVLVIMDRPIVTVNQGKLQGILEENLLGSHHYFSFKGIPFAAPPVGELRFKDPEPPTPWEGIRDASKNSDICAQLEHSKTQVVVGSEDCLYLNICVPYNVYRTTGNPVMVWIHGGGYVFGSGNDTHKRFDYLVKKDVILVSVNYRLGALGFLNLDHEVASGNQGLKDQVAALKWIKENIKAFGGDPNNITVFGVSAGSTCINLLMLSPLSKGI
;
A
#
# COMPACT_ATOMS: atom_id res chain seq x y z
N MET A 1 -4.80 -5.79 -76.65
CA MET A 1 -6.11 -5.73 -75.95
C MET A 1 -5.87 -6.31 -74.56
N VAL A 2 -5.45 -5.50 -73.58
CA VAL A 2 -6.30 -4.75 -72.59
C VAL A 2 -7.17 -5.77 -71.84
N GLU A 3 -7.05 -6.04 -70.53
CA GLU A 3 -6.92 -5.09 -69.41
C GLU A 3 -6.43 -5.76 -68.09
N LEU A 4 -5.59 -5.01 -67.35
CA LEU A 4 -5.33 -4.87 -65.90
C LEU A 4 -6.04 -5.83 -64.89
N TYR A 5 -5.37 -6.35 -63.84
CA TYR A 5 -4.95 -5.58 -62.65
C TYR A 5 -3.71 -6.15 -61.91
N HIS A 6 -2.88 -5.22 -61.44
CA HIS A 6 -1.65 -5.28 -60.62
C HIS A 6 -1.98 -5.47 -59.11
N LEU A 7 -1.15 -5.93 -58.14
CA LEU A 7 0.31 -6.11 -57.89
C LEU A 7 0.48 -7.28 -56.87
N LYS A 8 1.41 -8.26 -57.02
CA LYS A 8 2.86 -8.28 -56.65
C LYS A 8 3.17 -7.83 -55.20
N LYS A 9 4.05 -8.44 -54.40
CA LYS A 9 4.80 -9.73 -54.33
C LYS A 9 5.57 -9.68 -52.99
N ASN A 10 5.61 -10.78 -52.24
CA ASN A 10 6.54 -11.12 -51.13
C ASN A 10 8.04 -11.05 -51.55
N PRO A 11 9.01 -11.51 -50.73
CA PRO A 11 9.45 -11.25 -49.34
C PRO A 11 10.96 -10.84 -49.33
N VAL A 12 11.70 -10.90 -48.19
CA VAL A 12 13.13 -11.36 -48.04
C VAL A 12 13.85 -10.76 -46.81
N THR A 13 14.25 -11.69 -45.91
CA THR A 13 15.56 -11.93 -45.28
C THR A 13 16.29 -10.88 -44.42
N MET A 14 16.75 -11.38 -43.25
CA MET A 14 17.69 -10.80 -42.28
C MET A 14 18.99 -10.26 -42.88
N VAL A 15 19.47 -9.14 -42.33
CA VAL A 15 20.90 -8.82 -42.18
C VAL A 15 21.13 -8.19 -40.80
N ALA A 16 22.05 -8.77 -40.04
CA ALA A 16 22.67 -8.15 -38.87
C ALA A 16 24.00 -7.52 -39.31
N MET A 17 24.28 -6.27 -38.92
CA MET A 17 25.65 -5.73 -38.76
C MET A 17 25.64 -4.34 -38.09
N THR A 18 26.22 -4.29 -36.89
CA THR A 18 27.21 -3.32 -36.36
C THR A 18 27.10 -1.78 -36.57
N CYS A 19 27.16 -1.07 -35.42
CA CYS A 19 27.49 0.35 -35.10
C CYS A 19 28.34 1.16 -36.12
N PRO A 20 28.26 2.51 -36.20
CA PRO A 20 28.79 3.40 -35.13
C PRO A 20 28.10 4.79 -34.95
N ALA A 21 28.61 5.54 -33.95
CA ALA A 21 28.17 6.86 -33.47
C ALA A 21 28.30 8.03 -34.48
N ILE A 22 27.33 8.97 -34.44
CA ILE A 22 27.38 10.39 -34.93
C ILE A 22 26.39 11.16 -34.02
N SER A 23 26.84 11.90 -32.99
CA SER A 23 27.26 13.32 -32.92
C SER A 23 26.13 14.35 -33.08
N GLY A 24 26.15 15.36 -32.22
CA GLY A 24 25.08 16.34 -32.05
C GLY A 24 24.88 17.25 -33.26
N ASP A 25 23.63 17.33 -33.70
CA ASP A 25 22.91 18.57 -34.07
C ASP A 25 21.47 18.22 -34.52
N GLU A 26 20.67 17.66 -33.60
CA GLU A 26 19.21 17.55 -33.75
C GLU A 26 18.47 18.36 -32.67
N LYS A 27 19.09 19.47 -32.22
CA LYS A 27 18.48 20.43 -31.28
C LYS A 27 17.61 21.50 -31.94
N GLU A 28 17.37 21.43 -33.25
CA GLU A 28 16.73 22.54 -33.97
C GLU A 28 15.64 22.15 -34.98
N VAL A 29 14.91 21.05 -34.72
CA VAL A 29 13.67 20.72 -35.47
C VAL A 29 12.41 20.74 -34.57
N PHE A 30 12.56 20.80 -33.24
CA PHE A 30 11.44 20.76 -32.30
C PHE A 30 10.83 22.13 -31.91
N ARG A 31 11.29 23.24 -32.52
CA ARG A 31 10.90 24.61 -32.09
C ARG A 31 9.88 25.33 -32.97
N ARG A 32 9.18 24.66 -33.89
CA ARG A 32 8.33 25.36 -34.87
C ARG A 32 6.90 24.85 -35.13
N TYR A 33 6.32 24.01 -34.28
CA TYR A 33 4.90 23.65 -34.44
C TYR A 33 4.17 23.56 -33.09
N TYR A 34 3.76 24.71 -32.56
CA TYR A 34 2.63 24.83 -31.64
C TYR A 34 1.97 26.20 -31.78
N VAL A 35 0.94 26.30 -32.62
CA VAL A 35 -0.20 27.23 -32.42
C VAL A 35 -1.44 26.63 -33.09
N ASN A 36 -2.33 26.03 -32.29
CA ASN A 36 -3.82 26.13 -32.32
C ASN A 36 -4.59 24.85 -31.99
N SER A 37 -5.57 25.07 -31.10
CA SER A 37 -6.82 24.34 -30.83
C SER A 37 -6.78 22.88 -30.34
N ALA A 38 -7.01 22.74 -29.02
CA ALA A 38 -7.98 21.82 -28.40
C ALA A 38 -8.25 20.47 -29.11
N SER A 39 -7.32 19.53 -29.03
CA SER A 39 -7.58 18.09 -29.31
C SER A 39 -6.59 17.12 -28.62
N TYR A 40 -5.72 17.60 -27.71
CA TYR A 40 -4.51 16.87 -27.31
C TYR A 40 -4.54 16.15 -25.95
N THR A 41 -5.70 15.94 -25.34
CA THR A 41 -5.79 15.16 -24.08
C THR A 41 -5.91 13.65 -24.29
N LEU A 42 -6.19 13.18 -25.51
CA LEU A 42 -6.27 11.74 -25.83
C LEU A 42 -4.95 11.14 -26.35
N ASN A 43 -3.96 11.96 -26.71
CA ASN A 43 -2.72 11.46 -27.33
C ASN A 43 -1.53 11.31 -26.38
N VAL A 44 -1.54 11.90 -25.17
CA VAL A 44 -0.39 11.76 -24.24
C VAL A 44 -0.35 10.36 -23.61
N THR A 45 -1.51 9.76 -23.31
CA THR A 45 -1.63 8.37 -22.87
C THR A 45 -1.23 7.39 -23.98
N HIS A 46 -1.48 7.75 -25.24
CA HIS A 46 -1.14 6.92 -26.41
C HIS A 46 0.34 7.05 -26.81
N ILE A 47 0.95 8.23 -26.63
CA ILE A 47 2.36 8.48 -26.92
C ILE A 47 3.25 7.90 -25.80
N MET A 48 2.83 7.92 -24.52
CA MET A 48 3.51 7.14 -23.48
C MET A 48 3.43 5.63 -23.76
N ARG A 49 2.28 5.11 -24.23
CA ARG A 49 2.18 3.71 -24.66
C ARG A 49 3.17 3.34 -25.76
N ARG A 50 3.49 4.26 -26.70
CA ARG A 50 4.48 4.00 -27.76
C ARG A 50 5.93 4.01 -27.28
N SER A 51 6.26 4.75 -26.22
CA SER A 51 7.61 4.72 -25.62
C SER A 51 7.87 3.45 -24.81
N PHE A 52 6.81 2.79 -24.31
CA PHE A 52 6.87 1.48 -23.65
C PHE A 52 6.64 0.28 -24.57
N ALA A 53 6.27 0.51 -25.84
CA ALA A 53 6.01 -0.54 -26.84
C ALA A 53 7.24 -1.40 -27.23
N ARG A 54 8.42 -1.16 -26.64
CA ARG A 54 9.61 -2.01 -26.84
C ARG A 54 9.64 -3.27 -25.96
N TYR A 55 8.65 -3.48 -25.08
CA TYR A 55 8.55 -4.68 -24.23
C TYR A 55 7.19 -5.40 -24.29
N ASP A 56 6.38 -5.15 -25.34
CA ASP A 56 5.01 -5.68 -25.47
C ASP A 56 4.97 -7.17 -25.92
N VAL A 57 5.81 -8.01 -25.30
CA VAL A 57 5.72 -9.47 -25.41
C VAL A 57 5.19 -9.98 -24.08
N SER A 58 3.90 -10.33 -24.06
CA SER A 58 3.30 -11.02 -22.91
C SER A 58 3.99 -12.36 -22.69
N LEU A 59 4.74 -12.50 -21.58
CA LEU A 59 5.50 -13.72 -21.27
C LEU A 59 4.59 -14.88 -20.83
N PHE A 60 3.38 -14.58 -20.36
CA PHE A 60 2.40 -15.55 -19.89
C PHE A 60 0.97 -15.03 -20.11
N HIS A 61 0.05 -15.95 -20.36
CA HIS A 61 -1.31 -15.61 -20.81
C HIS A 61 -2.38 -15.84 -19.74
N LYS A 62 -2.04 -16.56 -18.66
CA LYS A 62 -2.93 -17.00 -17.56
C LYS A 62 -2.09 -17.19 -16.30
N ALA A 63 -2.68 -17.00 -15.12
CA ALA A 63 -1.97 -17.20 -13.85
C ALA A 63 -2.82 -17.97 -12.82
N ILE A 64 -2.15 -18.73 -11.96
CA ILE A 64 -2.77 -19.41 -10.82
C ILE A 64 -2.05 -18.90 -9.56
N LEU A 65 -2.80 -18.32 -8.63
CA LEU A 65 -2.29 -17.72 -7.39
C LEU A 65 -2.81 -18.54 -6.20
N GLN A 66 -1.96 -19.38 -5.62
CA GLN A 66 -2.34 -20.27 -4.52
C GLN A 66 -1.80 -19.71 -3.21
N SER A 67 -2.71 -19.33 -2.29
CA SER A 67 -2.39 -18.95 -0.91
C SER A 67 -1.35 -17.83 -0.77
N GLY A 68 -1.37 -16.84 -1.68
CA GLY A 68 -0.45 -15.71 -1.60
C GLY A 68 -0.74 -14.60 -2.59
N ILE A 69 -0.65 -13.36 -2.11
CA ILE A 69 -0.78 -12.14 -2.91
C ILE A 69 0.12 -11.04 -2.34
N ILE A 70 0.52 -10.09 -3.17
CA ILE A 70 1.43 -9.00 -2.76
C ILE A 70 0.86 -8.10 -1.64
N THR A 71 -0.45 -8.10 -1.44
CA THR A 71 -1.13 -7.33 -0.39
C THR A 71 -1.11 -8.02 0.97
N SER A 72 -0.76 -9.32 1.05
CA SER A 72 -0.47 -9.99 2.31
C SER A 72 0.68 -9.29 3.04
N ASP A 73 0.61 -9.26 4.37
CA ASP A 73 1.56 -8.53 5.22
C ASP A 73 2.98 -9.11 5.19
N TRP A 74 3.11 -10.43 4.99
CA TRP A 74 4.39 -11.14 4.85
C TRP A 74 5.01 -11.05 3.45
N ALA A 75 4.25 -10.66 2.43
CA ALA A 75 4.68 -10.76 1.03
C ALA A 75 5.71 -9.69 0.62
N MET A 76 5.83 -8.60 1.39
CA MET A 76 6.76 -7.50 1.12
C MET A 76 7.30 -6.86 2.39
N ILE A 77 8.55 -6.43 2.35
CA ILE A 77 9.16 -5.64 3.42
C ILE A 77 8.75 -4.17 3.25
N ARG A 78 7.85 -3.69 4.11
CA ARG A 78 7.25 -2.35 3.99
C ARG A 78 8.01 -1.25 4.73
N ASN A 79 8.70 -1.59 5.82
CA ASN A 79 9.33 -0.62 6.72
C ASN A 79 10.86 -0.81 6.75
N GLN A 80 11.61 0.22 6.34
CA GLN A 80 13.08 0.31 6.42
C GLN A 80 13.84 -0.97 5.98
N PRO A 81 13.62 -1.49 4.76
CA PRO A 81 14.30 -2.70 4.28
C PRO A 81 15.85 -2.62 4.35
N GLU A 82 16.40 -1.41 4.21
CA GLU A 82 17.82 -1.13 4.35
C GLU A 82 18.34 -1.41 5.78
N ALA A 83 17.54 -1.17 6.82
CA ALA A 83 17.95 -1.35 8.21
C ALA A 83 18.29 -2.82 8.50
N ASN A 84 17.52 -3.76 7.97
CA ASN A 84 17.80 -5.20 8.09
C ASN A 84 19.12 -5.59 7.40
N SER A 85 19.46 -4.93 6.29
CA SER A 85 20.73 -5.15 5.58
C SER A 85 21.93 -4.69 6.41
N PHE A 86 21.84 -3.52 7.05
CA PHE A 86 22.87 -3.05 7.99
C PHE A 86 22.95 -3.92 9.24
N LYS A 87 21.82 -4.39 9.77
CA LYS A 87 21.78 -5.28 10.94
C LYS A 87 22.43 -6.63 10.63
N LEU A 88 22.23 -7.18 9.44
CA LEU A 88 22.92 -8.39 8.99
C LEU A 88 24.44 -8.20 8.95
N ALA A 89 24.91 -7.07 8.40
CA ALA A 89 26.33 -6.74 8.39
C ALA A 89 26.91 -6.63 9.81
N SER A 90 26.17 -5.98 10.72
CA SER A 90 26.54 -5.83 12.13
C SER A 90 26.64 -7.18 12.84
N VAL A 91 25.66 -8.09 12.64
CA VAL A 91 25.70 -9.47 13.16
C VAL A 91 26.92 -10.24 12.65
N LEU A 92 27.42 -9.91 11.45
CA LEU A 92 28.61 -10.51 10.85
C LEU A 92 29.92 -9.80 11.22
N GLY A 93 29.86 -8.72 12.01
CA GLY A 93 31.01 -7.98 12.52
C GLY A 93 31.36 -6.70 11.76
N ASN A 94 30.42 -6.08 11.03
CA ASN A 94 30.62 -4.80 10.35
C ASN A 94 29.49 -3.81 10.65
N ASP A 95 29.82 -2.75 11.39
CA ASP A 95 28.88 -1.69 11.82
C ASP A 95 28.85 -0.46 10.90
N SER A 96 29.48 -0.54 9.72
CA SER A 96 29.46 0.54 8.72
C SER A 96 28.02 0.98 8.40
N LYS A 97 27.82 2.29 8.26
CA LYS A 97 26.56 2.90 7.78
C LYS A 97 26.60 3.24 6.29
N ASP A 98 27.72 2.95 5.63
CA ASP A 98 27.93 3.16 4.21
C ASP A 98 27.51 1.90 3.41
N PRO A 99 26.48 1.99 2.54
CA PRO A 99 26.02 0.86 1.74
C PRO A 99 27.11 0.20 0.89
N GLU A 100 28.04 0.98 0.33
CA GLU A 100 29.07 0.45 -0.56
C GLU A 100 30.05 -0.43 0.22
N LYS A 101 30.50 0.05 1.39
CA LYS A 101 31.36 -0.71 2.30
C LYS A 101 30.68 -1.97 2.81
N VAL A 102 29.37 -1.90 3.10
CA VAL A 102 28.60 -3.07 3.52
C VAL A 102 28.53 -4.09 2.39
N ILE A 103 28.26 -3.67 1.15
CA ILE A 103 28.23 -4.56 -0.01
C ILE A 103 29.60 -5.23 -0.23
N GLU A 104 30.69 -4.45 -0.20
CA GLU A 104 32.05 -4.97 -0.36
C GLU A 104 32.39 -5.98 0.74
N PHE A 105 32.07 -5.67 1.99
CA PHE A 105 32.24 -6.59 3.10
C PHE A 105 31.44 -7.88 2.91
N LEU A 106 30.14 -7.79 2.64
CA LEU A 106 29.27 -8.96 2.48
C LEU A 106 29.73 -9.86 1.32
N ARG A 107 30.34 -9.31 0.26
CA ARG A 107 30.97 -10.08 -0.83
C ARG A 107 32.13 -10.96 -0.37
N THR A 108 32.80 -10.61 0.75
CA THR A 108 33.89 -11.42 1.32
C THR A 108 33.41 -12.53 2.25
N ILE A 109 32.15 -12.47 2.69
CA ILE A 109 31.61 -13.41 3.68
C ILE A 109 31.15 -14.70 3.00
N PRO A 110 31.57 -15.89 3.47
CA PRO A 110 31.05 -17.15 2.97
C PRO A 110 29.52 -17.25 3.10
N THR A 111 28.85 -17.73 2.05
CA THR A 111 27.38 -17.81 1.96
C THR A 111 26.73 -18.46 3.19
N VAL A 112 27.29 -19.56 3.70
CA VAL A 112 26.75 -20.25 4.89
C VAL A 112 26.71 -19.36 6.12
N LYS A 113 27.67 -18.43 6.29
CA LYS A 113 27.66 -17.48 7.40
C LYS A 113 26.56 -16.45 7.23
N ILE A 114 26.36 -15.94 6.02
CA ILE A 114 25.28 -14.99 5.70
C ILE A 114 23.92 -15.61 6.02
N ILE A 115 23.66 -16.82 5.50
CA ILE A 115 22.40 -17.53 5.73
C ILE A 115 22.16 -17.78 7.22
N LYS A 116 23.17 -18.18 7.99
CA LYS A 116 23.01 -18.36 9.46
C LYS A 116 22.77 -17.04 10.19
N ALA A 117 23.42 -15.96 9.75
CA ALA A 117 23.28 -14.64 10.36
C ALA A 117 21.91 -14.01 10.08
N GLN A 118 21.30 -14.27 8.92
CA GLN A 118 19.99 -13.69 8.56
C GLN A 118 18.89 -14.06 9.57
N HIS A 119 18.92 -15.26 10.15
CA HIS A 119 17.96 -15.71 11.16
C HIS A 119 18.10 -14.99 12.52
N LYS A 120 19.14 -14.18 12.70
CA LYS A 120 19.38 -13.36 13.90
C LYS A 120 19.05 -11.88 13.68
N VAL A 121 18.61 -11.51 12.47
CA VAL A 121 18.29 -10.13 12.13
C VAL A 121 17.00 -9.69 12.82
N LEU A 122 15.99 -10.56 12.91
CA LEU A 122 14.80 -10.28 13.70
C LEU A 122 15.02 -10.65 15.16
N THR A 123 14.41 -9.88 16.06
CA THR A 123 14.25 -10.29 17.46
C THR A 123 13.33 -11.52 17.53
N PRO A 124 13.43 -12.35 18.59
CA PRO A 124 12.53 -13.49 18.77
C PRO A 124 11.05 -13.10 18.74
N GLU A 125 10.70 -11.90 19.20
CA GLU A 125 9.32 -11.38 19.18
C GLU A 125 8.85 -11.02 17.76
N GLU A 126 9.69 -10.33 16.99
CA GLU A 126 9.39 -9.99 15.58
C GLU A 126 9.20 -11.26 14.74
N ALA A 127 10.00 -12.30 15.01
CA ALA A 127 9.97 -13.57 14.30
C ALA A 127 8.83 -14.53 14.69
N ARG A 128 7.95 -14.18 15.65
CA ARG A 128 6.82 -15.04 16.07
C ARG A 128 5.65 -15.09 15.08
N THR A 129 5.60 -14.13 14.16
CA THR A 129 4.60 -14.08 13.08
C THR A 129 5.31 -14.25 11.73
N LEU A 130 4.60 -14.16 10.61
CA LEU A 130 5.16 -14.33 9.27
C LEU A 130 6.11 -13.19 8.80
N ASN A 131 6.72 -12.45 9.73
CA ASN A 131 7.75 -11.48 9.40
C ASN A 131 9.04 -12.18 8.97
N VAL A 132 9.52 -11.81 7.79
CA VAL A 132 10.83 -12.23 7.28
C VAL A 132 11.77 -11.02 7.22
N PRO A 133 13.06 -11.16 7.54
CA PRO A 133 13.99 -10.02 7.52
C PRO A 133 14.32 -9.54 6.10
N PHE A 134 14.21 -10.42 5.11
CA PHE A 134 14.53 -10.16 3.71
C PHE A 134 13.44 -10.76 2.83
N GLY A 135 12.92 -9.96 1.90
CA GLY A 135 11.85 -10.30 0.97
C GLY A 135 11.73 -9.25 -0.13
N PRO A 136 10.69 -9.33 -0.99
CA PRO A 136 10.48 -8.33 -2.04
C PRO A 136 10.33 -6.90 -1.48
N THR A 137 10.93 -5.94 -2.17
CA THR A 137 10.92 -4.50 -1.85
C THR A 137 10.77 -3.66 -3.12
N ILE A 138 10.40 -2.39 -2.96
CA ILE A 138 10.49 -1.41 -4.05
C ILE A 138 11.96 -1.19 -4.39
N ASP A 139 12.31 -1.31 -5.67
CA ASP A 139 13.69 -1.23 -6.17
C ASP A 139 13.88 -0.09 -7.18
N ASP A 140 13.19 1.03 -6.96
CA ASP A 140 13.20 2.25 -7.79
C ASP A 140 14.60 2.86 -8.03
N ARG A 141 15.59 2.52 -7.19
CA ARG A 141 17.01 2.90 -7.36
C ARG A 141 17.79 1.99 -8.33
N ALA A 142 17.26 0.84 -8.72
CA ALA A 142 17.96 -0.08 -9.61
C ALA A 142 18.05 0.48 -11.05
N LYS A 143 19.12 0.13 -11.78
CA LYS A 143 19.27 0.53 -13.20
C LYS A 143 18.15 -0.01 -14.09
N LYS A 144 17.57 -1.16 -13.71
CA LYS A 144 16.43 -1.82 -14.37
C LYS A 144 15.51 -2.36 -13.26
N PRO A 145 14.63 -1.52 -12.69
CA PRO A 145 13.81 -1.89 -11.55
C PRO A 145 12.76 -2.95 -11.92
N PHE A 146 12.49 -3.87 -11.01
CA PHE A 146 11.43 -4.88 -11.11
C PHE A 146 10.10 -4.36 -10.54
N LEU A 147 10.15 -3.68 -9.38
CA LEU A 147 9.04 -2.98 -8.72
C LEU A 147 9.36 -1.48 -8.60
N PRO A 148 9.25 -0.72 -9.71
CA PRO A 148 9.62 0.71 -9.75
C PRO A 148 8.67 1.65 -9.01
N TYR A 149 7.45 1.19 -8.71
CA TYR A 149 6.37 2.04 -8.19
C TYR A 149 5.74 1.44 -6.93
N PRO A 150 5.08 2.26 -6.09
CA PRO A 150 4.27 1.74 -4.99
C PRO A 150 3.27 0.67 -5.45
N ILE A 151 3.08 -0.36 -4.61
CA ILE A 151 2.23 -1.52 -4.93
C ILE A 151 0.79 -1.14 -5.29
N SER A 152 0.24 -0.14 -4.61
CA SER A 152 -1.11 0.37 -4.91
C SER A 152 -1.27 0.80 -6.36
N GLN A 153 -0.21 1.34 -6.97
CA GLN A 153 -0.19 1.79 -8.35
C GLN A 153 0.01 0.61 -9.32
N LEU A 154 0.92 -0.31 -8.99
CA LEU A 154 1.17 -1.52 -9.78
C LEU A 154 -0.07 -2.43 -9.85
N LEU A 155 -0.88 -2.48 -8.79
CA LEU A 155 -2.13 -3.25 -8.77
C LEU A 155 -3.22 -2.64 -9.65
N ASP A 156 -3.26 -1.31 -9.81
CA ASP A 156 -4.22 -0.65 -10.70
C ASP A 156 -3.89 -0.95 -12.18
N ASP A 157 -2.60 -1.00 -12.50
CA ASP A 157 -2.06 -1.26 -13.84
C ASP A 157 -1.75 -2.74 -14.12
N ASP A 158 -2.25 -3.67 -13.29
CA ASP A 158 -1.91 -5.09 -13.43
C ASP A 158 -2.37 -5.73 -14.77
N ASN A 159 -1.74 -6.85 -15.12
CA ASN A 159 -1.97 -7.54 -16.39
C ASN A 159 -3.44 -8.00 -16.55
N ASN A 160 -3.99 -7.76 -17.73
CA ASN A 160 -5.35 -8.14 -18.08
C ASN A 160 -5.41 -9.57 -18.65
N ILE A 161 -5.11 -10.57 -17.80
CA ILE A 161 -5.16 -12.00 -18.13
C ILE A 161 -6.14 -12.76 -17.22
N PRO A 162 -6.71 -13.90 -17.67
CA PRO A 162 -7.50 -14.77 -16.80
C PRO A 162 -6.66 -15.29 -15.63
N ILE A 163 -7.25 -15.36 -14.44
CA ILE A 163 -6.60 -15.92 -13.26
C ILE A 163 -7.47 -16.97 -12.56
N MET A 164 -6.82 -17.96 -11.95
CA MET A 164 -7.35 -18.69 -10.80
C MET A 164 -6.64 -18.20 -9.54
N ILE A 165 -7.38 -18.03 -8.46
CA ILE A 165 -6.82 -17.59 -7.18
C ILE A 165 -7.60 -18.23 -6.03
N GLY A 166 -6.93 -18.50 -4.92
CA GLY A 166 -7.61 -19.07 -3.76
C GLY A 166 -6.68 -19.29 -2.58
N TYR A 167 -7.26 -19.85 -1.54
CA TYR A 167 -6.59 -20.19 -0.28
C TYR A 167 -7.18 -21.48 0.30
N THR A 168 -6.54 -22.05 1.32
CA THR A 168 -7.05 -23.20 2.07
C THR A 168 -7.90 -22.76 3.26
N SER A 169 -8.79 -23.62 3.76
CA SER A 169 -9.79 -23.23 4.74
C SER A 169 -9.21 -22.76 6.08
N HIS A 170 -7.99 -23.18 6.43
CA HIS A 170 -7.29 -22.87 7.68
C HIS A 170 -5.76 -22.78 7.46
N GLU A 171 -5.33 -21.87 6.59
CA GLU A 171 -3.92 -21.62 6.23
C GLU A 171 -2.93 -21.74 7.39
N TYR A 172 -3.25 -21.14 8.55
CA TYR A 172 -2.29 -21.01 9.64
C TYR A 172 -2.03 -22.27 10.47
N ILE A 173 -2.69 -23.41 10.18
CA ILE A 173 -2.47 -24.65 10.96
C ILE A 173 -0.99 -25.07 10.93
N SER A 174 -0.37 -25.13 9.76
CA SER A 174 1.04 -25.54 9.59
C SER A 174 2.04 -24.45 10.00
N LEU A 175 1.57 -23.22 10.20
CA LEU A 175 2.39 -22.07 10.58
C LEU A 175 2.40 -21.87 12.11
N LEU A 176 1.44 -22.45 12.84
CA LEU A 176 1.39 -22.42 14.31
C LEU A 176 2.18 -23.58 14.94
N GLN A 177 3.50 -23.41 15.02
CA GLN A 177 4.42 -24.47 15.46
C GLN A 177 4.49 -24.67 16.98
N ASP A 178 4.39 -23.61 17.78
CA ASP A 178 4.47 -23.66 19.25
C ASP A 178 3.11 -23.28 19.87
N THR A 179 2.46 -24.28 20.46
CA THR A 179 1.17 -24.13 21.15
C THR A 179 1.30 -24.29 22.66
N SER A 180 2.49 -24.11 23.23
CA SER A 180 2.70 -24.18 24.67
C SER A 180 1.92 -23.08 25.40
N GLU A 181 1.49 -23.36 26.63
CA GLU A 181 0.75 -22.40 27.46
C GLU A 181 1.49 -21.07 27.61
N LYS A 182 2.83 -21.13 27.72
CA LYS A 182 3.68 -19.94 27.77
C LYS A 182 3.52 -19.11 26.50
N THR A 183 3.63 -19.72 25.33
CA THR A 183 3.55 -19.02 24.04
C THR A 183 2.16 -18.46 23.80
N LEU A 184 1.10 -19.19 24.13
CA LEU A 184 -0.28 -18.70 24.03
C LEU A 184 -0.53 -17.47 24.91
N LYS A 185 -0.09 -17.49 26.18
CA LYS A 185 -0.18 -16.32 27.08
C LYS A 185 0.58 -15.13 26.53
N THR A 186 1.78 -15.35 25.99
CA THR A 186 2.56 -14.28 25.38
C THR A 186 1.88 -13.73 24.13
N MET A 187 1.32 -14.58 23.27
CA MET A 187 0.57 -14.14 22.08
C MET A 187 -0.64 -13.29 22.45
N TYR A 188 -1.35 -13.64 23.53
CA TYR A 188 -2.47 -12.84 24.01
C TYR A 188 -2.01 -11.47 24.55
N ALA A 189 -0.93 -11.43 25.32
CA ALA A 189 -0.36 -10.19 25.84
C ALA A 189 0.13 -9.26 24.71
N ASP A 190 0.72 -9.83 23.66
CA ASP A 190 1.23 -9.11 22.49
C ASP A 190 0.15 -8.82 21.44
N LEU A 191 -1.13 -9.15 21.69
CA LEU A 191 -2.22 -8.98 20.73
C LEU A 191 -2.32 -7.55 20.16
N PRO A 192 -2.27 -6.46 20.97
CA PRO A 192 -2.27 -5.10 20.44
C PRO A 192 -1.09 -4.81 19.51
N ARG A 193 0.08 -5.38 19.78
CA ARG A 193 1.28 -5.24 18.93
C ARG A 193 1.07 -5.92 17.58
N TYR A 194 0.51 -7.14 17.56
CA TYR A 194 0.17 -7.83 16.32
C TYR A 194 -0.84 -7.04 15.50
N VAL A 195 -1.88 -6.52 16.17
CA VAL A 195 -2.88 -5.66 15.53
C VAL A 195 -2.25 -4.40 14.95
N GLY A 196 -1.40 -3.71 15.71
CA GLY A 196 -0.69 -2.50 15.26
C GLY A 196 0.20 -2.74 14.05
N ASN A 197 0.97 -3.83 14.05
CA ASN A 197 1.79 -4.24 12.92
C ASN A 197 0.94 -4.52 11.68
N PHE A 198 -0.15 -5.26 11.86
CA PHE A 198 -1.07 -5.61 10.79
C PHE A 198 -1.71 -4.37 10.16
N ILE A 199 -2.31 -3.49 10.98
CA ILE A 199 -2.91 -2.24 10.47
C ILE A 199 -1.87 -1.17 10.10
N ASN A 200 -0.57 -1.49 10.26
CA ASN A 200 0.56 -0.60 10.07
C ASN A 200 0.37 0.77 10.74
N SER A 201 -0.13 0.78 11.98
CA SER A 201 -0.44 1.99 12.75
C SER A 201 0.38 2.04 14.03
N GLN A 202 0.74 3.25 14.45
CA GLN A 202 1.36 3.56 15.74
C GLN A 202 0.41 4.37 16.64
N ASP A 203 -0.86 4.49 16.27
CA ASP A 203 -1.90 5.17 17.04
C ASP A 203 -2.50 4.20 18.08
N PRO A 204 -2.27 4.43 19.39
CA PRO A 204 -2.76 3.54 20.45
C PRO A 204 -4.27 3.39 20.48
N GLU A 205 -5.03 4.45 20.19
CA GLU A 205 -6.50 4.40 20.27
C GLU A 205 -7.06 3.50 19.16
N LYS A 206 -6.61 3.71 17.94
CA LYS A 206 -6.96 2.90 16.77
C LYS A 206 -6.54 1.44 16.92
N ILE A 207 -5.34 1.18 17.47
CA ILE A 207 -4.86 -0.17 17.77
C ILE A 207 -5.79 -0.85 18.78
N MET A 208 -6.16 -0.16 19.86
CA MET A 208 -7.00 -0.73 20.90
C MET A 208 -8.43 -0.98 20.41
N GLN A 209 -9.03 -0.04 19.68
CA GLN A 209 -10.35 -0.23 19.06
C GLN A 209 -10.37 -1.47 18.15
N MET A 210 -9.35 -1.62 17.30
CA MET A 210 -9.23 -2.79 16.42
C MET A 210 -8.97 -4.08 17.20
N THR A 211 -8.16 -4.01 18.26
CA THR A 211 -7.88 -5.15 19.13
C THR A 211 -9.17 -5.67 19.78
N GLU A 212 -10.04 -4.77 20.25
CA GLU A 212 -11.33 -5.17 20.82
C GLU A 212 -12.28 -5.75 19.76
N LYS A 213 -12.31 -5.20 18.54
CA LYS A 213 -13.06 -5.81 17.42
C LYS A 213 -12.59 -7.24 17.11
N ILE A 214 -11.27 -7.48 17.10
CA ILE A 214 -10.67 -8.81 16.88
C ILE A 214 -11.02 -9.76 18.03
N LYS A 215 -10.91 -9.31 19.28
CA LYS A 215 -11.32 -10.09 20.46
C LYS A 215 -12.78 -10.50 20.39
N GLN A 216 -13.67 -9.57 20.04
CA GLN A 216 -15.10 -9.82 19.93
C GLN A 216 -15.39 -10.84 18.83
N LYS A 217 -14.80 -10.64 17.64
CA LYS A 217 -15.07 -11.46 16.44
C LYS A 217 -14.56 -12.90 16.55
N TYR A 218 -13.33 -13.10 17.03
CA TYR A 218 -12.69 -14.42 17.00
C TYR A 218 -12.68 -15.13 18.35
N PHE A 219 -12.80 -14.39 19.46
CA PHE A 219 -12.55 -14.92 20.81
C PHE A 219 -13.69 -14.67 21.82
N CYS A 220 -14.78 -14.01 21.42
CA CYS A 220 -15.93 -13.71 22.27
C CYS A 220 -15.56 -13.07 23.63
N ASN A 221 -14.52 -12.24 23.67
CA ASN A 221 -14.00 -11.58 24.89
C ASN A 221 -13.57 -12.54 26.03
N LYS A 222 -13.26 -13.80 25.75
CA LYS A 222 -12.77 -14.74 26.77
C LYS A 222 -11.36 -14.38 27.28
N LEU A 223 -11.08 -14.74 28.53
CA LEU A 223 -9.80 -14.64 29.27
C LEU A 223 -8.63 -15.32 28.50
N PRO A 224 -7.34 -15.12 28.87
CA PRO A 224 -6.20 -15.19 27.95
C PRO A 224 -6.10 -16.53 27.21
N PHE A 225 -5.45 -16.53 26.04
CA PHE A 225 -5.37 -17.71 25.17
C PHE A 225 -4.94 -18.98 25.91
N THR A 226 -5.74 -20.03 25.73
CA THR A 226 -5.52 -21.39 26.22
C THR A 226 -5.50 -22.38 25.04
N GLU A 227 -5.26 -23.67 25.30
CA GLU A 227 -5.33 -24.72 24.26
C GLU A 227 -6.70 -24.72 23.54
N GLU A 228 -7.79 -24.42 24.26
CA GLU A 228 -9.14 -24.30 23.67
C GLU A 228 -9.28 -23.12 22.69
N SER A 229 -8.38 -22.13 22.79
CA SER A 229 -8.37 -20.96 21.90
C SER A 229 -7.71 -21.26 20.55
N ILE A 230 -6.94 -22.34 20.42
CA ILE A 230 -6.12 -22.64 19.24
C ILE A 230 -6.93 -22.61 17.93
N PRO A 231 -8.13 -23.23 17.82
CA PRO A 231 -8.92 -23.15 16.58
C PRO A 231 -9.30 -21.70 16.21
N SER A 232 -9.64 -20.87 17.19
CA SER A 232 -9.92 -19.44 16.97
C SER A 232 -8.68 -18.64 16.58
N ILE A 233 -7.52 -18.94 17.18
CA ILE A 233 -6.24 -18.32 16.83
C ILE A 233 -5.88 -18.63 15.37
N ILE A 234 -6.02 -19.90 14.97
CA ILE A 234 -5.76 -20.35 13.60
C ILE A 234 -6.68 -19.65 12.62
N ARG A 235 -7.99 -19.58 12.91
CA ARG A 235 -8.94 -18.86 12.05
C ARG A 235 -8.56 -17.38 11.92
N TRP A 236 -8.32 -16.72 13.04
CA TRP A 236 -7.92 -15.31 13.06
C TRP A 236 -6.66 -15.06 12.21
N LEU A 237 -5.60 -15.83 12.40
CA LEU A 237 -4.33 -15.64 11.68
C LEU A 237 -4.44 -16.07 10.20
N SER A 238 -5.25 -17.09 9.88
CA SER A 238 -5.53 -17.47 8.48
C SER A 238 -6.24 -16.34 7.74
N ASP A 239 -7.27 -15.77 8.37
CA ASP A 239 -7.99 -14.63 7.82
C ASP A 239 -7.05 -13.43 7.61
N LEU A 240 -6.24 -13.12 8.63
CA LEU A 240 -5.34 -11.98 8.65
C LEU A 240 -4.27 -12.01 7.54
N HIS A 241 -3.55 -13.12 7.44
CA HIS A 241 -2.36 -13.23 6.60
C HIS A 241 -2.67 -13.65 5.15
N PHE A 242 -3.81 -14.30 4.93
CA PHE A 242 -4.15 -14.92 3.64
C PHE A 242 -5.56 -14.54 3.16
N ASN A 243 -6.61 -14.94 3.90
CA ASN A 243 -7.96 -14.93 3.33
C ASN A 243 -8.43 -13.50 3.00
N ILE A 244 -8.32 -12.57 3.96
CA ILE A 244 -8.74 -11.17 3.80
C ILE A 244 -7.95 -10.46 2.67
N PRO A 245 -6.61 -10.49 2.64
CA PRO A 245 -5.85 -9.89 1.54
C PRO A 245 -6.19 -10.45 0.16
N ILE A 246 -6.43 -11.76 0.06
CA ILE A 246 -6.78 -12.44 -1.20
C ILE A 246 -8.19 -12.06 -1.64
N GLU A 247 -9.16 -12.09 -0.72
CA GLU A 247 -10.54 -11.66 -0.97
C GLU A 247 -10.62 -10.20 -1.44
N ASP A 248 -9.88 -9.31 -0.78
CA ASP A 248 -9.76 -7.90 -1.17
C ASP A 248 -9.22 -7.73 -2.59
N PHE A 249 -8.17 -8.47 -2.93
CA PHE A 249 -7.62 -8.45 -4.27
C PHE A 249 -8.65 -8.93 -5.31
N VAL A 250 -9.35 -10.04 -5.03
CA VAL A 250 -10.39 -10.56 -5.93
C VAL A 250 -11.53 -9.56 -6.11
N ASP A 251 -11.99 -8.93 -5.03
CA ASP A 251 -13.06 -7.92 -5.06
C ASP A 251 -12.70 -6.70 -5.91
N LYS A 252 -11.48 -6.18 -5.72
CA LYS A 252 -10.97 -5.06 -6.51
C LYS A 252 -10.81 -5.45 -7.97
N ARG A 253 -10.27 -6.64 -8.25
CA ARG A 253 -10.03 -7.11 -9.61
C ARG A 253 -11.33 -7.38 -10.38
N ARG A 254 -12.27 -8.13 -9.79
CA ARG A 254 -13.54 -8.52 -10.43
C ARG A 254 -14.41 -7.33 -10.85
N LYS A 255 -14.27 -6.18 -10.15
CA LYS A 255 -14.97 -4.93 -10.46
C LYS A 255 -14.29 -4.10 -11.54
N LYS A 256 -12.97 -4.23 -11.70
CA LYS A 256 -12.15 -3.40 -12.60
C LYS A 256 -11.82 -4.07 -13.94
N LYS A 257 -11.65 -5.39 -13.95
CA LYS A 257 -11.15 -6.13 -15.12
C LYS A 257 -12.27 -6.95 -15.76
N HIS A 258 -12.26 -7.03 -17.09
CA HIS A 258 -13.24 -7.81 -17.86
C HIS A 258 -12.82 -9.27 -18.09
N VAL A 259 -11.56 -9.62 -17.79
CA VAL A 259 -11.06 -11.00 -17.91
C VAL A 259 -11.49 -11.85 -16.70
N PRO A 260 -11.75 -13.16 -16.88
CA PRO A 260 -12.24 -14.01 -15.81
C PRO A 260 -11.31 -14.10 -14.60
N THR A 261 -11.89 -14.00 -13.40
CA THR A 261 -11.24 -14.29 -12.13
C THR A 261 -11.97 -15.43 -11.44
N TYR A 262 -11.36 -16.61 -11.42
CA TYR A 262 -11.91 -17.80 -10.76
C TYR A 262 -11.36 -17.87 -9.34
N PHE A 263 -12.25 -17.75 -8.34
CA PHE A 263 -11.86 -17.77 -6.94
C PHE A 263 -12.23 -19.11 -6.30
N TYR A 264 -11.33 -19.71 -5.51
CA TYR A 264 -11.57 -20.96 -4.79
C TYR A 264 -11.20 -20.88 -3.32
N ARG A 265 -11.83 -21.77 -2.54
CA ARG A 265 -11.42 -22.13 -1.18
C ARG A 265 -11.22 -23.63 -1.12
N PHE A 266 -10.01 -24.09 -0.78
CA PHE A 266 -9.74 -25.51 -0.61
C PHE A 266 -10.05 -25.93 0.83
N SER A 267 -11.06 -26.78 1.02
CA SER A 267 -11.57 -27.16 2.34
C SER A 267 -11.45 -28.66 2.63
N TYR A 268 -11.02 -29.46 1.65
CA TYR A 268 -10.90 -30.91 1.77
C TYR A 268 -9.80 -31.31 2.76
N VAL A 269 -10.15 -32.17 3.71
CA VAL A 269 -9.24 -32.78 4.68
C VAL A 269 -9.08 -34.25 4.32
N GLY A 270 -7.93 -34.60 3.73
CA GLY A 270 -7.61 -35.95 3.29
C GLY A 270 -6.50 -36.62 4.10
N ASN A 271 -6.07 -37.82 3.67
CA ASN A 271 -5.11 -38.64 4.41
C ASN A 271 -3.69 -38.59 3.84
N GLU A 272 -3.45 -37.81 2.80
CA GLU A 272 -2.12 -37.62 2.25
C GLU A 272 -1.21 -36.99 3.32
N LYS A 273 -0.01 -37.55 3.50
CA LYS A 273 0.97 -37.03 4.46
C LYS A 273 1.51 -35.68 3.98
N ILE A 274 1.44 -34.70 4.85
CA ILE A 274 1.81 -33.30 4.60
C ILE A 274 2.51 -32.70 5.82
N GLU A 275 2.99 -31.46 5.69
CA GLU A 275 3.66 -30.73 6.78
C GLU A 275 2.79 -30.63 8.04
N THR A 276 1.49 -30.43 7.85
CA THR A 276 0.45 -30.42 8.89
C THR A 276 0.45 -31.68 9.75
N ASN A 277 0.80 -32.83 9.17
CA ASN A 277 0.87 -34.08 9.93
C ASN A 277 2.11 -34.21 10.82
N LEU A 278 3.13 -33.40 10.57
CA LEU A 278 4.39 -33.41 11.31
C LEU A 278 4.38 -32.42 12.48
N ILE A 279 3.37 -31.54 12.54
CA ILE A 279 3.25 -30.48 13.54
C ILE A 279 2.20 -30.89 14.59
N ASN A 280 2.47 -30.56 15.86
CA ASN A 280 1.56 -30.79 17.00
C ASN A 280 1.02 -32.24 17.10
N ASN A 281 1.80 -33.26 16.71
CA ASN A 281 1.42 -34.68 16.73
C ASN A 281 0.07 -34.99 16.05
N ASN A 282 -0.25 -34.37 14.91
CA ASN A 282 -1.53 -34.50 14.20
C ASN A 282 -2.77 -33.98 14.97
N LYS A 283 -2.62 -33.30 16.12
CA LYS A 283 -3.79 -32.89 16.93
C LYS A 283 -4.73 -31.91 16.22
N LEU A 284 -4.21 -31.17 15.24
CA LEU A 284 -4.92 -30.05 14.59
C LEU A 284 -5.40 -30.37 13.17
N THR A 285 -5.07 -31.54 12.61
CA THR A 285 -5.39 -31.88 11.20
C THR A 285 -6.89 -32.01 10.94
N ALA A 286 -7.72 -32.17 11.98
CA ALA A 286 -9.16 -32.36 11.84
C ALA A 286 -9.97 -31.06 11.70
N ILE A 287 -9.38 -29.88 11.95
CA ILE A 287 -10.12 -28.62 11.99
C ILE A 287 -10.31 -27.97 10.60
N GLY A 288 -9.50 -28.37 9.62
CA GLY A 288 -9.58 -27.92 8.24
C GLY A 288 -8.30 -28.16 7.45
N ALA A 289 -8.24 -27.62 6.24
CA ALA A 289 -7.09 -27.74 5.35
C ALA A 289 -6.07 -26.62 5.65
N ALA A 290 -4.82 -26.99 5.88
CA ALA A 290 -3.73 -26.08 6.20
C ALA A 290 -3.05 -25.49 4.95
N HIS A 291 -2.12 -24.56 5.16
CA HIS A 291 -1.28 -24.04 4.08
C HIS A 291 -0.54 -25.18 3.38
N THR A 292 -0.61 -25.19 2.05
CA THR A 292 -0.03 -26.19 1.12
C THR A 292 -0.70 -27.57 1.07
N ASP A 293 -1.80 -27.81 1.79
CA ASP A 293 -2.47 -29.13 1.76
C ASP A 293 -2.96 -29.52 0.36
N ASP A 294 -3.39 -28.53 -0.43
CA ASP A 294 -3.80 -28.67 -1.83
C ASP A 294 -2.65 -29.13 -2.75
N MET A 295 -1.39 -28.83 -2.40
CA MET A 295 -0.20 -29.24 -3.17
C MET A 295 -0.03 -30.74 -3.23
N SER A 296 -0.43 -31.49 -2.19
CA SER A 296 -0.30 -32.95 -2.16
C SER A 296 -1.16 -33.66 -3.21
N TYR A 297 -2.21 -32.99 -3.70
CA TYR A 297 -3.10 -33.49 -4.76
C TYR A 297 -2.70 -32.98 -6.15
N LEU A 298 -1.74 -32.07 -6.25
CA LEU A 298 -1.17 -31.57 -7.52
C LEU A 298 0.22 -32.17 -7.80
N PHE A 299 1.00 -32.43 -6.75
CA PHE A 299 2.40 -32.85 -6.86
C PHE A 299 2.66 -34.12 -6.07
N TYR A 300 3.48 -35.00 -6.65
CA TYR A 300 4.13 -36.05 -5.89
C TYR A 300 5.27 -35.44 -5.07
N ILE A 301 5.20 -35.51 -3.73
CA ILE A 301 6.18 -34.90 -2.83
C ILE A 301 7.02 -36.01 -2.15
N PRO A 302 8.25 -36.31 -2.63
CA PRO A 302 9.04 -37.44 -2.14
C PRO A 302 9.30 -37.43 -0.63
N LYS A 303 9.48 -36.25 -0.03
CA LYS A 303 9.70 -36.05 1.41
C LYS A 303 8.63 -36.74 2.27
N TYR A 304 7.38 -36.80 1.79
CA TYR A 304 6.24 -37.38 2.52
C TYR A 304 5.89 -38.81 2.09
N LYS A 305 6.62 -39.36 1.12
CA LYS A 305 6.35 -40.65 0.47
C LYS A 305 7.35 -41.76 0.81
N ILE A 306 8.30 -41.50 1.72
CA ILE A 306 9.36 -42.44 2.13
C ILE A 306 8.80 -43.82 2.52
N ASN A 307 7.73 -43.86 3.33
CA ASN A 307 7.12 -45.10 3.81
C ASN A 307 5.87 -45.53 3.03
N ASN A 308 5.40 -44.70 2.10
CA ASN A 308 4.25 -45.00 1.25
C ASN A 308 4.45 -44.32 -0.12
N PRO A 309 5.23 -44.94 -1.03
CA PRO A 309 5.64 -44.30 -2.27
C PRO A 309 4.53 -44.25 -3.33
N GLN A 310 3.41 -44.96 -3.13
CA GLN A 310 2.34 -45.02 -4.10
C GLN A 310 1.44 -43.76 -4.05
N PRO A 311 0.83 -43.37 -5.17
CA PRO A 311 -0.24 -42.39 -5.15
C PRO A 311 -1.46 -42.93 -4.36
N PRO A 312 -2.41 -42.06 -3.97
CA PRO A 312 -3.69 -42.51 -3.43
C PRO A 312 -4.31 -43.62 -4.29
N ALA A 313 -4.77 -44.69 -3.63
CA ALA A 313 -5.33 -45.84 -4.32
C ALA A 313 -6.58 -45.46 -5.13
N ILE A 314 -6.78 -46.15 -6.25
CA ILE A 314 -7.99 -46.00 -7.08
C ILE A 314 -9.23 -46.21 -6.18
N ASP A 315 -10.27 -45.39 -6.41
CA ASP A 315 -11.53 -45.34 -5.64
C ASP A 315 -11.50 -44.72 -4.24
N THR A 316 -10.34 -44.23 -3.78
CA THR A 316 -10.28 -43.44 -2.52
C THR A 316 -10.74 -42.00 -2.73
N LYS A 317 -11.22 -41.34 -1.65
CA LYS A 317 -11.53 -39.90 -1.68
C LYS A 317 -10.30 -39.06 -2.07
N ASP A 318 -9.12 -39.43 -1.55
CA ASP A 318 -7.86 -38.76 -1.87
C ASP A 318 -7.49 -38.90 -3.35
N ARG A 319 -7.72 -40.07 -3.95
CA ARG A 319 -7.57 -40.23 -5.40
C ARG A 319 -8.55 -39.39 -6.17
N LYS A 320 -9.83 -39.35 -5.76
CA LYS A 320 -10.83 -38.49 -6.40
C LYS A 320 -10.44 -37.01 -6.34
N MET A 321 -9.93 -36.54 -5.20
CA MET A 321 -9.48 -35.16 -5.04
C MET A 321 -8.26 -34.83 -5.92
N LEU A 322 -7.30 -35.75 -6.03
CA LEU A 322 -6.18 -35.66 -6.98
C LEU A 322 -6.66 -35.48 -8.42
N GLU A 323 -7.62 -36.31 -8.86
CA GLU A 323 -8.20 -36.21 -10.21
C GLU A 323 -8.96 -34.89 -10.42
N ILE A 324 -9.66 -34.39 -9.39
CA ILE A 324 -10.38 -33.11 -9.43
C ILE A 324 -9.41 -31.93 -9.62
N LEU A 325 -8.39 -31.80 -8.74
CA LEU A 325 -7.48 -30.65 -8.80
C LEU A 325 -6.64 -30.64 -10.07
N THR A 326 -6.01 -31.77 -10.40
CA THR A 326 -5.14 -31.86 -11.59
C THR A 326 -5.94 -31.58 -12.87
N ARG A 327 -7.21 -31.99 -12.94
CA ARG A 327 -8.09 -31.69 -14.07
C ARG A 327 -8.46 -30.21 -14.14
N MET A 328 -8.90 -29.58 -13.04
CA MET A 328 -9.25 -28.15 -13.05
C MET A 328 -8.04 -27.25 -13.37
N TRP A 329 -6.88 -27.54 -12.79
CA TRP A 329 -5.65 -26.78 -13.05
C TRP A 329 -5.20 -26.90 -14.51
N THR A 330 -5.20 -28.12 -15.05
CA THR A 330 -4.78 -28.33 -16.45
C THR A 330 -5.81 -27.83 -17.46
N ASN A 331 -7.10 -27.89 -17.14
CA ASN A 331 -8.16 -27.29 -17.95
C ASN A 331 -8.02 -25.78 -18.04
N PHE A 332 -7.76 -25.12 -16.90
CA PHE A 332 -7.50 -23.69 -16.88
C PHE A 332 -6.24 -23.34 -17.69
N ALA A 333 -5.15 -24.09 -17.54
CA ALA A 333 -3.95 -23.89 -18.33
C ALA A 333 -4.21 -24.02 -19.86
N LYS A 334 -5.00 -25.02 -20.27
CA LYS A 334 -5.36 -25.26 -21.68
C LYS A 334 -6.30 -24.20 -22.25
N THR A 335 -7.32 -23.80 -21.49
CA THR A 335 -8.49 -23.09 -22.05
C THR A 335 -8.74 -21.71 -21.42
N GLY A 336 -8.23 -21.45 -20.22
CA GLY A 336 -8.60 -20.30 -19.40
C GLY A 336 -9.90 -20.47 -18.62
N ASN A 337 -10.54 -21.63 -18.69
CA ASN A 337 -11.68 -22.03 -17.88
C ASN A 337 -11.31 -23.32 -17.11
N PRO A 338 -11.46 -23.39 -15.76
CA PRO A 338 -11.15 -24.59 -15.00
C PRO A 338 -12.15 -25.74 -15.25
N THR A 339 -13.37 -25.45 -15.65
CA THR A 339 -14.45 -26.43 -15.84
C THR A 339 -15.11 -26.27 -17.23
N PRO A 340 -14.35 -26.38 -18.34
CA PRO A 340 -14.88 -26.19 -19.69
C PRO A 340 -15.80 -27.34 -20.12
N VAL A 341 -15.64 -28.52 -19.53
CA VAL A 341 -16.46 -29.71 -19.73
C VAL A 341 -16.66 -30.36 -18.35
N LEU A 342 -17.89 -30.78 -18.06
CA LEU A 342 -18.21 -31.52 -16.85
C LEU A 342 -18.05 -33.03 -17.08
N ASP A 343 -17.58 -33.74 -16.07
CA ASP A 343 -17.39 -35.19 -16.08
C ASP A 343 -17.55 -35.81 -14.69
N GLN A 344 -17.16 -37.07 -14.53
CA GLN A 344 -17.27 -37.82 -13.27
C GLN A 344 -16.45 -37.24 -12.10
N TYR A 345 -15.44 -36.40 -12.39
CA TYR A 345 -14.61 -35.73 -11.39
C TYR A 345 -15.02 -34.26 -11.24
N VAL A 346 -15.02 -33.51 -12.34
CA VAL A 346 -15.40 -32.09 -12.37
C VAL A 346 -16.91 -32.01 -12.63
N THR A 347 -17.68 -32.10 -11.56
CA THR A 347 -19.15 -32.19 -11.63
C THR A 347 -19.86 -30.83 -11.58
N THR A 348 -19.14 -29.78 -11.19
CA THR A 348 -19.71 -28.45 -10.91
C THR A 348 -19.14 -27.43 -11.88
N ASN A 349 -20.01 -26.63 -12.50
CA ASN A 349 -19.59 -25.52 -13.35
C ASN A 349 -19.08 -24.37 -12.47
N TRP A 350 -17.78 -24.09 -12.51
CA TRP A 350 -17.15 -23.03 -11.72
C TRP A 350 -17.31 -21.69 -12.44
N LEU A 351 -18.29 -20.89 -12.00
CA LEU A 351 -18.48 -19.55 -12.54
C LEU A 351 -17.44 -18.57 -11.94
N PRO A 352 -16.88 -17.64 -12.74
CA PRO A 352 -15.95 -16.64 -12.21
C PRO A 352 -16.65 -15.66 -11.27
N ALA A 353 -15.85 -14.98 -10.45
CA ALA A 353 -16.28 -13.77 -9.76
C ALA A 353 -16.47 -12.64 -10.79
N THR A 354 -17.61 -11.99 -10.74
CA THR A 354 -18.00 -10.89 -11.65
C THR A 354 -18.15 -9.60 -10.86
N ALA A 355 -18.39 -8.46 -11.50
CA ALA A 355 -18.63 -7.19 -10.81
C ALA A 355 -19.90 -7.23 -9.92
N ASP A 356 -20.90 -8.01 -10.32
CA ASP A 356 -22.20 -8.09 -9.62
C ASP A 356 -22.26 -9.26 -8.63
N ILE A 357 -21.60 -10.39 -8.96
CA ILE A 357 -21.70 -11.63 -8.20
C ILE A 357 -20.30 -12.12 -7.80
N PHE A 358 -20.03 -12.17 -6.50
CA PHE A 358 -18.77 -12.65 -5.96
C PHE A 358 -18.81 -14.16 -5.72
N ASN A 359 -18.69 -14.94 -6.80
CA ASN A 359 -18.65 -16.39 -6.75
C ASN A 359 -17.29 -16.94 -6.30
N TYR A 360 -17.32 -18.07 -5.59
CA TYR A 360 -16.16 -18.91 -5.34
C TYR A 360 -16.53 -20.39 -5.36
N LEU A 361 -15.56 -21.25 -5.67
CA LEU A 361 -15.73 -22.70 -5.58
C LEU A 361 -15.11 -23.20 -4.27
N ASP A 362 -15.93 -23.77 -3.39
CA ASP A 362 -15.43 -24.55 -2.25
C ASP A 362 -15.07 -25.97 -2.74
N ILE A 363 -13.80 -26.33 -2.60
CA ILE A 363 -13.23 -27.60 -3.00
C ILE A 363 -13.05 -28.45 -1.73
N GLY A 364 -14.15 -29.07 -1.31
CA GLY A 364 -14.22 -29.96 -0.14
C GLY A 364 -14.42 -31.42 -0.52
N ASP A 365 -15.10 -32.21 0.33
CA ASP A 365 -15.59 -33.56 -0.04
C ASP A 365 -16.44 -33.56 -1.32
N THR A 366 -17.05 -32.42 -1.63
CA THR A 366 -17.81 -32.14 -2.85
C THR A 366 -17.45 -30.76 -3.39
N LEU A 367 -17.63 -30.55 -4.69
CA LEU A 367 -17.44 -29.24 -5.34
C LEU A 367 -18.71 -28.40 -5.20
N GLN A 368 -18.64 -27.28 -4.48
CA GLN A 368 -19.78 -26.40 -4.23
C GLN A 368 -19.49 -24.98 -4.75
N LEU A 369 -20.28 -24.51 -5.71
CA LEU A 369 -20.24 -23.11 -6.15
C LEU A 369 -21.07 -22.28 -5.17
N LEU A 370 -20.43 -21.31 -4.53
CA LEU A 370 -21.02 -20.46 -3.51
C LEU A 370 -20.82 -18.98 -3.88
N THR A 371 -21.61 -18.10 -3.26
CA THR A 371 -21.52 -16.66 -3.46
C THR A 371 -21.31 -15.97 -2.12
N ILE A 372 -20.40 -15.01 -2.07
CA ILE A 372 -20.20 -14.17 -0.89
C ILE A 372 -21.25 -13.05 -0.89
N THR A 373 -22.14 -13.04 0.10
CA THR A 373 -23.24 -12.08 0.22
C THR A 373 -22.96 -10.92 1.19
N ASP A 374 -22.17 -11.16 2.25
CA ASP A 374 -21.92 -10.18 3.34
C ASP A 374 -20.52 -9.55 3.32
N TYR A 375 -19.90 -9.50 2.13
CA TYR A 375 -18.52 -9.07 1.92
C TYR A 375 -18.18 -7.71 2.57
N ASN A 376 -19.12 -6.76 2.53
CA ASN A 376 -18.90 -5.40 3.05
C ASN A 376 -18.71 -5.35 4.58
N SER A 377 -19.23 -6.29 5.37
CA SER A 377 -19.14 -6.20 6.85
C SER A 377 -17.82 -6.72 7.42
N ILE A 378 -17.22 -7.73 6.78
CA ILE A 378 -16.04 -8.44 7.28
C ILE A 378 -14.74 -7.72 6.91
N LEU A 379 -14.74 -7.06 5.75
CA LEU A 379 -13.56 -6.46 5.12
C LEU A 379 -13.53 -4.94 5.23
N GLN A 380 -14.66 -4.22 5.29
CA GLN A 380 -14.62 -2.76 5.49
C GLN A 380 -14.05 -2.39 6.86
N ASP A 381 -14.39 -3.11 7.93
CA ASP A 381 -13.81 -2.83 9.26
C ASP A 381 -12.29 -3.02 9.31
N VAL A 382 -11.75 -3.96 8.53
CA VAL A 382 -10.34 -4.36 8.54
C VAL A 382 -9.51 -3.58 7.50
N LEU A 383 -9.99 -3.44 6.26
CA LEU A 383 -9.25 -2.85 5.12
C LEU A 383 -9.24 -1.32 5.10
N VAL A 384 -10.32 -0.66 5.55
CA VAL A 384 -10.36 0.81 5.73
C VAL A 384 -9.16 1.26 6.56
N ILE A 385 -8.69 0.42 7.47
CA ILE A 385 -7.67 0.77 8.42
C ILE A 385 -6.22 0.47 7.92
N MET A 386 -6.05 -0.39 6.90
CA MET A 386 -4.73 -0.87 6.44
C MET A 386 -4.08 -0.11 5.27
N ASP A 387 -4.82 0.70 4.49
CA ASP A 387 -4.24 1.48 3.38
C ASP A 387 -3.74 2.83 3.91
N ARG A 388 -2.49 2.87 4.38
CA ARG A 388 -1.79 4.14 4.65
C ARG A 388 -1.21 4.67 3.34
N PRO A 389 -1.86 5.66 2.69
CA PRO A 389 -1.46 6.10 1.36
C PRO A 389 -0.07 6.72 1.40
N ILE A 390 0.78 6.37 0.44
CA ILE A 390 2.06 7.04 0.23
C ILE A 390 1.93 7.99 -0.96
N VAL A 391 2.23 9.27 -0.73
CA VAL A 391 2.23 10.32 -1.76
C VAL A 391 3.66 10.84 -1.91
N THR A 392 4.12 10.98 -3.15
CA THR A 392 5.45 11.56 -3.44
C THR A 392 5.28 13.04 -3.77
N VAL A 393 5.87 13.90 -2.95
CA VAL A 393 5.97 15.35 -3.16
C VAL A 393 7.41 15.70 -3.54
N ASN A 394 7.66 16.96 -3.95
CA ASN A 394 8.98 17.40 -4.39
C ASN A 394 10.07 17.21 -3.33
N GLN A 395 9.71 17.28 -2.05
CA GLN A 395 10.65 17.12 -0.93
C GLN A 395 10.89 15.68 -0.50
N GLY A 396 10.03 14.72 -0.90
CA GLY A 396 10.15 13.32 -0.47
C GLY A 396 8.82 12.55 -0.48
N LYS A 397 8.81 11.38 0.16
CA LYS A 397 7.61 10.54 0.27
C LYS A 397 6.90 10.79 1.62
N LEU A 398 5.58 10.95 1.60
CA LEU A 398 4.71 11.15 2.77
C LEU A 398 3.77 9.95 2.93
N GLN A 399 3.59 9.46 4.15
CA GLN A 399 2.62 8.40 4.45
C GLN A 399 1.46 8.96 5.28
N GLY A 400 0.28 9.05 4.67
CA GLY A 400 -0.94 9.52 5.32
C GLY A 400 -1.61 8.44 6.18
N ILE A 401 -2.80 8.78 6.66
CA ILE A 401 -3.67 7.90 7.43
C ILE A 401 -5.11 8.04 6.94
N LEU A 402 -5.87 6.95 6.95
CA LEU A 402 -7.31 7.03 6.75
C LEU A 402 -8.01 7.36 8.08
N GLU A 403 -8.85 8.39 8.04
CA GLU A 403 -9.65 8.86 9.17
C GLU A 403 -11.15 8.70 8.88
N GLU A 404 -11.92 8.55 9.96
CA GLU A 404 -13.37 8.53 9.92
C GLU A 404 -13.92 9.95 10.02
N ASN A 405 -14.92 10.25 9.19
CA ASN A 405 -15.68 11.48 9.25
C ASN A 405 -16.76 11.41 10.34
N LEU A 406 -16.89 12.47 11.13
CA LEU A 406 -17.91 12.60 12.18
C LEU A 406 -19.36 12.34 11.70
N LEU A 407 -19.67 12.63 10.43
CA LEU A 407 -21.02 12.47 9.88
C LEU A 407 -21.40 11.02 9.54
N GLY A 408 -20.52 10.04 9.80
CA GLY A 408 -20.73 8.62 9.53
C GLY A 408 -20.78 8.30 8.03
N SER A 409 -20.45 7.06 7.64
CA SER A 409 -20.47 6.50 6.28
C SER A 409 -19.39 6.95 5.27
N HIS A 410 -18.47 7.85 5.63
CA HIS A 410 -17.42 8.33 4.72
C HIS A 410 -16.06 8.42 5.42
N HIS A 411 -15.01 7.97 4.74
CA HIS A 411 -13.64 8.13 5.18
C HIS A 411 -12.95 9.26 4.40
N TYR A 412 -11.81 9.73 4.89
CA TYR A 412 -10.90 10.60 4.14
C TYR A 412 -9.46 10.28 4.50
N PHE A 413 -8.55 10.53 3.57
CA PHE A 413 -7.12 10.42 3.83
C PHE A 413 -6.60 11.74 4.37
N SER A 414 -5.93 11.69 5.51
CA SER A 414 -5.27 12.83 6.12
C SER A 414 -3.76 12.70 6.03
N PHE A 415 -3.10 13.80 5.67
CA PHE A 415 -1.66 13.97 5.71
C PHE A 415 -1.37 15.21 6.56
N LYS A 416 -0.81 15.00 7.74
CA LYS A 416 -0.60 16.02 8.77
C LYS A 416 0.89 16.31 8.96
N GLY A 417 1.21 17.52 9.40
CA GLY A 417 2.57 17.88 9.77
C GLY A 417 3.55 17.94 8.59
N ILE A 418 3.09 18.37 7.41
CA ILE A 418 3.92 18.47 6.21
C ILE A 418 4.69 19.80 6.25
N PRO A 419 6.03 19.81 6.29
CA PRO A 419 6.79 21.06 6.30
C PRO A 419 6.68 21.75 4.95
N PHE A 420 6.21 23.00 4.94
CA PHE A 420 6.15 23.82 3.73
C PHE A 420 7.29 24.85 3.65
N ALA A 421 8.04 25.02 4.75
CA ALA A 421 9.23 25.88 4.85
C ALA A 421 10.22 25.29 5.86
N ALA A 422 11.47 25.77 5.83
CA ALA A 422 12.48 25.45 6.84
C ALA A 422 12.05 26.00 8.23
N PRO A 423 12.39 25.31 9.34
CA PRO A 423 12.07 25.78 10.68
C PRO A 423 12.64 27.19 10.92
N PRO A 424 11.82 28.19 11.30
CA PRO A 424 12.28 29.58 11.49
C PRO A 424 12.96 29.78 12.85
N VAL A 425 13.92 28.93 13.18
CA VAL A 425 14.67 28.90 14.44
C VAL A 425 16.11 29.40 14.25
N GLY A 426 16.76 29.80 15.35
CA GLY A 426 18.15 30.26 15.32
C GLY A 426 18.34 31.44 14.36
N GLU A 427 19.26 31.30 13.41
CA GLU A 427 19.56 32.32 12.39
C GLU A 427 18.40 32.61 11.43
N LEU A 428 17.38 31.74 11.36
CA LEU A 428 16.17 31.94 10.55
C LEU A 428 15.05 32.66 11.32
N ARG A 429 15.22 32.90 12.62
CA ARG A 429 14.24 33.66 13.42
C ARG A 429 14.10 35.06 12.83
N PHE A 430 12.85 35.49 12.65
CA PHE A 430 12.45 36.75 11.98
C PHE A 430 12.82 36.87 10.49
N LYS A 431 13.58 35.94 9.89
CA LYS A 431 13.82 35.95 8.43
C LYS A 431 12.58 35.52 7.66
N ASP A 432 12.57 35.84 6.38
CA ASP A 432 11.60 35.32 5.43
C ASP A 432 11.68 33.78 5.38
N PRO A 433 10.57 33.07 5.14
CA PRO A 433 10.57 31.61 5.10
C PRO A 433 11.47 31.10 3.97
N GLU A 434 12.35 30.17 4.31
CA GLU A 434 13.19 29.45 3.34
C GLU A 434 12.52 28.12 2.93
N PRO A 435 12.81 27.58 1.74
CA PRO A 435 12.25 26.31 1.29
C PRO A 435 12.51 25.16 2.28
N PRO A 436 11.58 24.20 2.42
CA PRO A 436 11.75 23.06 3.31
C PRO A 436 12.85 22.13 2.78
N THR A 437 13.69 21.62 3.69
CA THR A 437 14.73 20.63 3.33
C THR A 437 14.07 19.34 2.84
N PRO A 438 14.51 18.79 1.69
CA PRO A 438 14.12 17.44 1.28
C PRO A 438 14.51 16.39 2.33
N TRP A 439 13.76 15.30 2.41
CA TRP A 439 14.06 14.19 3.29
C TRP A 439 14.22 12.89 2.51
N GLU A 440 15.05 11.98 3.03
CA GLU A 440 15.15 10.62 2.52
C GLU A 440 14.14 9.70 3.23
N GLY A 441 13.71 8.65 2.53
CA GLY A 441 12.73 7.69 3.05
C GLY A 441 11.28 8.19 3.01
N ILE A 442 10.44 7.58 3.85
CA ILE A 442 9.02 7.89 3.97
C ILE A 442 8.80 8.62 5.30
N ARG A 443 8.29 9.85 5.23
CA ARG A 443 7.92 10.63 6.40
C ARG A 443 6.50 10.27 6.83
N ASP A 444 6.34 9.91 8.10
CA ASP A 444 5.03 9.67 8.68
C ASP A 444 4.25 11.00 8.80
N ALA A 445 3.11 11.09 8.12
CA ALA A 445 2.21 12.23 8.10
C ALA A 445 0.85 11.89 8.73
N SER A 446 0.80 11.02 9.75
CA SER A 446 -0.45 10.70 10.47
C SER A 446 -0.72 11.56 11.69
N LYS A 447 0.25 12.36 12.14
CA LYS A 447 0.18 13.13 13.39
C LYS A 447 0.35 14.61 13.13
N ASN A 448 -0.32 15.44 13.94
CA ASN A 448 -0.10 16.87 13.92
C ASN A 448 1.35 17.20 14.31
N SER A 449 1.92 18.20 13.66
CA SER A 449 3.15 18.87 14.09
C SER A 449 2.83 20.02 15.05
N ASP A 450 3.86 20.65 15.59
CA ASP A 450 3.71 21.77 16.52
C ASP A 450 2.96 22.95 15.89
N ILE A 451 2.12 23.59 16.70
CA ILE A 451 1.50 24.88 16.37
C ILE A 451 2.52 26.00 16.56
N CYS A 452 2.32 27.14 15.92
CA CYS A 452 3.21 28.27 16.13
C CYS A 452 3.12 28.82 17.55
N ALA A 453 4.28 29.18 18.11
CA ALA A 453 4.41 29.68 19.48
C ALA A 453 3.45 30.85 19.75
N GLN A 454 2.62 30.69 20.78
CA GLN A 454 1.54 31.61 21.13
C GLN A 454 1.14 31.43 22.60
N LEU A 455 0.35 32.35 23.14
CA LEU A 455 -0.32 32.12 24.41
C LEU A 455 -1.53 31.22 24.20
N GLU A 456 -1.76 30.29 25.14
CA GLU A 456 -2.98 29.51 25.16
C GLU A 456 -4.20 30.44 25.23
N HIS A 457 -5.24 30.17 24.44
CA HIS A 457 -6.42 31.04 24.39
C HIS A 457 -7.24 31.03 25.71
N SER A 458 -6.93 30.11 26.63
CA SER A 458 -7.53 30.05 27.97
C SER A 458 -6.93 31.16 28.87
N LYS A 459 -7.55 31.50 30.00
CA LYS A 459 -7.06 32.58 30.90
C LYS A 459 -5.71 32.25 31.58
N THR A 460 -5.03 31.19 31.18
CA THR A 460 -3.71 30.81 31.67
C THR A 460 -2.66 31.58 30.84
N GLN A 461 -1.70 32.25 31.49
CA GLN A 461 -0.58 32.91 30.79
C GLN A 461 0.47 31.89 30.30
N VAL A 462 0.00 30.74 29.80
CA VAL A 462 0.85 29.61 29.40
C VAL A 462 1.21 29.75 27.93
N VAL A 463 2.51 29.70 27.63
CA VAL A 463 3.02 29.65 26.26
C VAL A 463 2.90 28.21 25.75
N VAL A 464 2.31 28.05 24.55
CA VAL A 464 2.15 26.78 23.84
C VAL A 464 2.73 26.88 22.44
N GLY A 465 3.06 25.75 21.83
CA GLY A 465 3.60 25.68 20.47
C GLY A 465 5.13 25.80 20.41
N SER A 466 5.64 25.88 19.19
CA SER A 466 7.06 25.92 18.85
C SER A 466 7.33 26.99 17.79
N GLU A 467 8.59 27.38 17.64
CA GLU A 467 9.03 28.16 16.46
C GLU A 467 9.18 27.26 15.23
N ASP A 468 9.55 25.99 15.41
CA ASP A 468 9.45 24.99 14.36
C ASP A 468 7.98 24.63 14.15
N CYS A 469 7.26 25.46 13.37
CA CYS A 469 5.81 25.38 13.25
C CYS A 469 5.26 25.57 11.82
N LEU A 470 6.11 25.73 10.81
CA LEU A 470 5.72 26.01 9.42
C LEU A 470 5.28 24.74 8.69
N TYR A 471 4.17 24.18 9.19
CA TYR A 471 3.56 22.94 8.73
C TYR A 471 2.16 23.20 8.14
N LEU A 472 1.77 22.35 7.19
CA LEU A 472 0.41 22.27 6.66
C LEU A 472 -0.13 20.85 6.76
N ASN A 473 -1.46 20.74 6.67
CA ASN A 473 -2.21 19.49 6.69
C ASN A 473 -3.10 19.42 5.45
N ILE A 474 -3.27 18.22 4.86
CA ILE A 474 -4.09 17.96 3.67
C ILE A 474 -5.08 16.85 3.98
N CYS A 475 -6.36 17.10 3.70
CA CYS A 475 -7.44 16.12 3.74
C CYS A 475 -7.92 15.84 2.31
N VAL A 476 -7.86 14.58 1.90
CA VAL A 476 -8.34 14.09 0.60
C VAL A 476 -9.58 13.24 0.84
N PRO A 477 -10.78 13.69 0.44
CA PRO A 477 -11.99 12.87 0.54
C PRO A 477 -11.81 11.53 -0.17
N TYR A 478 -12.32 10.46 0.42
CA TYR A 478 -12.14 9.12 -0.15
C TYR A 478 -12.71 8.99 -1.57
N ASN A 479 -13.83 9.66 -1.88
CA ASN A 479 -14.46 9.63 -3.20
C ASN A 479 -13.61 10.25 -4.32
N VAL A 480 -12.72 11.18 -3.98
CA VAL A 480 -11.82 11.85 -4.93
C VAL A 480 -10.37 11.39 -4.81
N TYR A 481 -10.12 10.43 -3.93
CA TYR A 481 -8.82 9.78 -3.84
C TYR A 481 -8.56 9.01 -5.14
N ARG A 482 -7.35 9.18 -5.71
CA ARG A 482 -6.92 8.67 -7.03
C ARG A 482 -7.65 9.27 -8.24
N THR A 483 -8.52 10.26 -8.06
CA THR A 483 -8.95 11.12 -9.18
C THR A 483 -7.97 12.29 -9.35
N THR A 484 -8.08 13.04 -10.44
CA THR A 484 -7.22 14.20 -10.71
C THR A 484 -8.08 15.40 -11.10
N GLY A 485 -7.56 16.60 -10.88
CA GLY A 485 -8.28 17.83 -11.23
C GLY A 485 -9.28 18.29 -10.17
N ASN A 486 -9.13 17.81 -8.93
CA ASN A 486 -10.09 18.14 -7.87
C ASN A 486 -9.89 19.58 -7.36
N PRO A 487 -10.97 20.30 -7.04
CA PRO A 487 -10.87 21.62 -6.41
C PRO A 487 -10.16 21.55 -5.06
N VAL A 488 -9.40 22.59 -4.76
CA VAL A 488 -8.60 22.69 -3.53
C VAL A 488 -9.06 23.91 -2.74
N MET A 489 -9.36 23.74 -1.45
CA MET A 489 -9.68 24.83 -0.53
C MET A 489 -8.60 24.96 0.55
N VAL A 490 -7.99 26.14 0.67
CA VAL A 490 -6.91 26.44 1.61
C VAL A 490 -7.41 27.34 2.72
N TRP A 491 -7.37 26.85 3.95
CA TRP A 491 -7.81 27.54 5.16
C TRP A 491 -6.68 28.33 5.81
N ILE A 492 -6.90 29.63 5.97
CA ILE A 492 -6.07 30.50 6.81
C ILE A 492 -6.81 30.79 8.11
N HIS A 493 -6.26 30.33 9.25
CA HIS A 493 -6.89 30.51 10.53
C HIS A 493 -6.90 32.00 10.98
N GLY A 494 -7.90 32.35 11.80
CA GLY A 494 -7.94 33.64 12.49
C GLY A 494 -7.18 33.64 13.82
N GLY A 495 -7.50 34.59 14.70
CA GLY A 495 -6.93 34.70 16.05
C GLY A 495 -6.11 35.97 16.31
N GLY A 496 -6.47 37.06 15.64
CA GLY A 496 -5.90 38.40 15.89
C GLY A 496 -4.38 38.49 15.63
N TYR A 497 -3.83 37.61 14.79
CA TYR A 497 -2.40 37.44 14.54
C TYR A 497 -1.57 36.94 15.72
N VAL A 498 -2.19 36.60 16.87
CA VAL A 498 -1.47 36.25 18.10
C VAL A 498 -1.76 34.85 18.61
N PHE A 499 -2.84 34.21 18.13
CA PHE A 499 -3.15 32.80 18.38
C PHE A 499 -3.82 32.16 17.15
N GLY A 500 -4.00 30.85 17.17
CA GLY A 500 -4.64 30.04 16.12
C GLY A 500 -3.75 28.92 15.59
N SER A 501 -4.34 27.99 14.87
CA SER A 501 -3.64 26.83 14.31
C SER A 501 -4.37 26.26 13.10
N GLY A 502 -3.61 25.66 12.18
CA GLY A 502 -4.09 24.76 11.13
C GLY A 502 -4.27 23.31 11.56
N ASN A 503 -3.94 22.95 12.80
CA ASN A 503 -4.15 21.61 13.34
C ASN A 503 -5.63 21.33 13.59
N ASP A 504 -5.98 20.05 13.52
CA ASP A 504 -7.35 19.56 13.61
C ASP A 504 -7.84 19.36 15.07
N THR A 505 -7.00 19.61 16.07
CA THR A 505 -7.37 19.52 17.50
C THR A 505 -8.43 20.53 17.91
N HIS A 506 -8.46 21.69 17.25
CA HIS A 506 -9.42 22.76 17.55
C HIS A 506 -10.52 22.86 16.49
N LYS A 507 -10.18 22.60 15.22
CA LYS A 507 -11.11 22.73 14.08
C LYS A 507 -10.83 21.64 13.06
N ARG A 508 -11.69 20.62 13.03
CA ARG A 508 -11.67 19.58 12.00
C ARG A 508 -12.51 19.97 10.80
N PHE A 509 -12.22 19.38 9.65
CA PHE A 509 -12.91 19.63 8.38
C PHE A 509 -14.01 18.60 8.05
N ASP A 510 -14.51 17.85 9.03
CA ASP A 510 -15.49 16.77 8.82
C ASP A 510 -16.68 17.15 7.93
N TYR A 511 -17.20 18.38 8.08
CA TYR A 511 -18.36 18.82 7.29
C TYR A 511 -18.00 19.16 5.83
N LEU A 512 -16.82 19.73 5.61
CA LEU A 512 -16.38 20.16 4.27
C LEU A 512 -15.81 18.99 3.47
N VAL A 513 -15.10 18.04 4.11
CA VAL A 513 -14.48 16.91 3.42
C VAL A 513 -15.54 15.99 2.77
N LYS A 514 -16.80 16.04 3.20
CA LYS A 514 -17.93 15.35 2.57
C LYS A 514 -18.33 15.94 1.21
N LYS A 515 -17.78 17.09 0.82
CA LYS A 515 -18.17 17.81 -0.41
C LYS A 515 -17.21 17.58 -1.57
N ASP A 516 -16.44 16.49 -1.55
CA ASP A 516 -15.55 16.07 -2.65
C ASP A 516 -14.53 17.16 -3.06
N VAL A 517 -14.06 17.94 -2.07
CA VAL A 517 -13.06 19.01 -2.21
C VAL A 517 -11.84 18.66 -1.36
N ILE A 518 -10.63 18.83 -1.91
CA ILE A 518 -9.39 18.67 -1.15
C ILE A 518 -9.22 19.88 -0.23
N LEU A 519 -9.00 19.64 1.05
CA LEU A 519 -8.90 20.69 2.07
C LEU A 519 -7.47 20.77 2.59
N VAL A 520 -6.94 21.97 2.65
CA VAL A 520 -5.60 22.25 3.18
C VAL A 520 -5.72 23.25 4.32
N SER A 521 -5.05 23.01 5.44
CA SER A 521 -4.87 23.99 6.51
C SER A 521 -3.40 24.27 6.72
N VAL A 522 -3.06 25.53 7.04
CA VAL A 522 -1.68 25.97 7.18
C VAL A 522 -1.49 26.65 8.54
N ASN A 523 -0.33 26.44 9.16
CA ASN A 523 0.19 27.31 10.21
C ASN A 523 0.95 28.49 9.58
N TYR A 524 1.04 29.61 10.31
CA TYR A 524 1.93 30.74 9.98
C TYR A 524 2.41 31.40 11.28
N ARG A 525 3.58 32.05 11.26
CA ARG A 525 4.12 32.69 12.48
C ARG A 525 3.19 33.79 13.00
N LEU A 526 3.10 33.88 14.33
CA LEU A 526 2.19 34.78 15.05
C LEU A 526 2.96 35.76 15.93
N GLY A 527 2.27 36.81 16.40
CA GLY A 527 2.80 37.82 17.32
C GLY A 527 4.10 38.44 16.82
N ALA A 528 5.05 38.65 17.74
CA ALA A 528 6.37 39.18 17.38
C ALA A 528 7.14 38.26 16.41
N LEU A 529 6.95 36.95 16.48
CA LEU A 529 7.66 36.02 15.58
C LEU A 529 7.23 36.16 14.12
N GLY A 530 5.96 36.52 13.89
CA GLY A 530 5.41 36.73 12.54
C GLY A 530 5.41 38.19 12.07
N PHE A 531 5.41 39.16 12.99
CA PHE A 531 5.10 40.55 12.67
C PHE A 531 6.01 41.59 13.33
N LEU A 532 7.19 41.20 13.81
CA LEU A 532 8.18 42.14 14.34
C LEU A 532 8.69 43.07 13.23
N ASN A 533 8.47 44.37 13.40
CA ASN A 533 9.00 45.42 12.53
C ASN A 533 10.00 46.30 13.30
N LEU A 534 11.27 46.25 12.89
CA LEU A 534 12.34 47.07 13.44
C LEU A 534 12.92 48.06 12.41
N ASP A 535 12.22 48.27 11.29
CA ASP A 535 12.75 49.00 10.12
C ASP A 535 14.10 48.40 9.63
N HIS A 536 14.20 47.07 9.69
CA HIS A 536 15.39 46.29 9.35
C HIS A 536 15.04 45.22 8.31
N GLU A 537 15.96 44.92 7.39
CA GLU A 537 15.73 43.99 6.28
C GLU A 537 15.22 42.61 6.72
N VAL A 538 15.79 42.07 7.81
CA VAL A 538 15.38 40.79 8.40
C VAL A 538 14.03 40.92 9.13
N ALA A 539 13.88 41.88 10.04
CA ALA A 539 12.66 42.07 10.83
C ALA A 539 11.77 43.17 10.25
N SER A 540 11.20 42.91 9.07
CA SER A 540 10.39 43.86 8.29
C SER A 540 8.89 43.84 8.61
N GLY A 541 8.43 42.96 9.51
CA GLY A 541 7.08 42.98 10.08
C GLY A 541 6.01 42.14 9.40
N ASN A 542 6.32 41.41 8.32
CA ASN A 542 5.31 40.67 7.54
C ASN A 542 5.67 39.20 7.31
N GLN A 543 6.56 38.64 8.13
CA GLN A 543 6.99 37.25 8.04
C GLN A 543 5.81 36.26 8.05
N GLY A 544 4.80 36.47 8.90
CA GLY A 544 3.60 35.63 8.94
C GLY A 544 2.77 35.66 7.66
N LEU A 545 2.79 36.76 6.89
CA LEU A 545 2.17 36.80 5.55
C LEU A 545 3.05 36.12 4.51
N LYS A 546 4.37 36.26 4.61
CA LYS A 546 5.32 35.58 3.73
C LYS A 546 5.29 34.06 3.93
N ASP A 547 5.06 33.57 5.15
CA ASP A 547 4.83 32.17 5.46
C ASP A 547 3.61 31.62 4.70
N GLN A 548 2.51 32.38 4.65
CA GLN A 548 1.32 32.00 3.89
C GLN A 548 1.59 31.96 2.37
N VAL A 549 2.38 32.90 1.85
CA VAL A 549 2.84 32.85 0.44
C VAL A 549 3.69 31.59 0.19
N ALA A 550 4.60 31.25 1.09
CA ALA A 550 5.42 30.05 0.97
C ALA A 550 4.55 28.77 0.99
N ALA A 551 3.56 28.69 1.88
CA ALA A 551 2.61 27.59 1.92
C ALA A 551 1.81 27.47 0.61
N LEU A 552 1.29 28.58 0.06
CA LEU A 552 0.55 28.57 -1.20
C LEU A 552 1.42 28.13 -2.39
N LYS A 553 2.69 28.56 -2.43
CA LYS A 553 3.66 28.08 -3.45
C LYS A 553 3.88 26.58 -3.32
N TRP A 554 4.11 26.10 -2.09
CA TRP A 554 4.27 24.67 -1.84
C TRP A 554 3.04 23.87 -2.28
N ILE A 555 1.82 24.36 -1.97
CA ILE A 555 0.57 23.73 -2.39
C ILE A 555 0.50 23.69 -3.91
N LYS A 556 0.75 24.79 -4.61
CA LYS A 556 0.72 24.85 -6.07
C LYS A 556 1.69 23.87 -6.72
N GLU A 557 2.87 23.68 -6.13
CA GLU A 557 3.90 22.76 -6.62
C GLU A 557 3.57 21.28 -6.38
N ASN A 558 2.84 20.96 -5.31
CA ASN A 558 2.70 19.58 -4.82
C ASN A 558 1.28 19.02 -4.83
N ILE A 559 0.24 19.85 -4.88
CA ILE A 559 -1.15 19.39 -4.66
C ILE A 559 -1.65 18.40 -5.71
N LYS A 560 -1.03 18.42 -6.90
CA LYS A 560 -1.29 17.43 -7.96
C LYS A 560 -0.98 16.00 -7.51
N ALA A 561 0.01 15.81 -6.64
CA ALA A 561 0.34 14.50 -6.09
C ALA A 561 -0.79 13.91 -5.21
N PHE A 562 -1.66 14.78 -4.69
CA PHE A 562 -2.85 14.42 -3.91
C PHE A 562 -4.13 14.37 -4.75
N GLY A 563 -4.03 14.56 -6.07
CA GLY A 563 -5.18 14.62 -6.99
C GLY A 563 -5.80 16.02 -7.16
N GLY A 564 -5.25 17.05 -6.53
CA GLY A 564 -5.76 18.42 -6.66
C GLY A 564 -5.35 19.09 -7.98
N ASP A 565 -6.16 20.06 -8.43
CA ASP A 565 -5.82 20.93 -9.54
C ASP A 565 -5.02 22.16 -9.03
N PRO A 566 -3.73 22.31 -9.40
CA PRO A 566 -2.93 23.48 -9.01
C PRO A 566 -3.43 24.80 -9.62
N ASN A 567 -4.40 24.76 -10.56
CA ASN A 567 -5.03 25.94 -11.14
C ASN A 567 -6.44 26.22 -10.59
N ASN A 568 -6.93 25.41 -9.64
CA ASN A 568 -8.26 25.57 -9.03
C ASN A 568 -8.15 25.57 -7.50
N ILE A 569 -7.45 26.58 -6.98
CA ILE A 569 -7.20 26.78 -5.55
C ILE A 569 -8.06 27.95 -5.06
N THR A 570 -8.88 27.71 -4.04
CA THR A 570 -9.68 28.72 -3.34
C THR A 570 -9.12 28.93 -1.94
N VAL A 571 -8.72 30.15 -1.59
CA VAL A 571 -8.27 30.48 -0.23
C VAL A 571 -9.43 31.08 0.56
N PHE A 572 -9.64 30.60 1.79
CA PHE A 572 -10.71 31.09 2.68
C PHE A 572 -10.21 31.19 4.13
N GLY A 573 -10.82 32.08 4.90
CA GLY A 573 -10.33 32.42 6.24
C GLY A 573 -11.35 33.20 7.04
N VAL A 574 -11.12 33.31 8.35
CA VAL A 574 -12.00 34.05 9.27
C VAL A 574 -11.21 35.11 10.04
N SER A 575 -11.82 36.27 10.28
CA SER A 575 -11.21 37.35 11.07
C SER A 575 -9.81 37.70 10.53
N ALA A 576 -8.76 37.67 11.36
CA ALA A 576 -7.37 37.88 10.93
C ALA A 576 -6.98 37.04 9.70
N GLY A 577 -7.47 35.81 9.55
CA GLY A 577 -7.22 34.99 8.37
C GLY A 577 -7.90 35.54 7.10
N SER A 578 -9.09 36.12 7.22
CA SER A 578 -9.75 36.84 6.12
C SER A 578 -8.99 38.13 5.75
N THR A 579 -8.50 38.86 6.75
CA THR A 579 -7.63 40.03 6.52
C THR A 579 -6.32 39.63 5.85
N CYS A 580 -5.69 38.53 6.26
CA CYS A 580 -4.51 37.98 5.58
C CYS A 580 -4.80 37.69 4.10
N ILE A 581 -5.95 37.07 3.79
CA ILE A 581 -6.34 36.79 2.40
C ILE A 581 -6.52 38.09 1.61
N ASN A 582 -7.16 39.10 2.20
CA ASN A 582 -7.28 40.40 1.54
C ASN A 582 -5.90 41.04 1.28
N LEU A 583 -4.96 40.96 2.23
CA LEU A 583 -3.58 41.43 2.06
C LEU A 583 -2.83 40.62 0.99
N LEU A 584 -3.04 39.31 0.93
CA LEU A 584 -2.51 38.47 -0.13
C LEU A 584 -3.04 38.92 -1.49
N MET A 585 -4.33 39.23 -1.63
CA MET A 585 -4.89 39.74 -2.91
C MET A 585 -4.27 41.06 -3.37
N LEU A 586 -3.75 41.88 -2.46
CA LEU A 586 -3.09 43.15 -2.76
C LEU A 586 -1.59 43.00 -3.03
N SER A 587 -0.98 41.90 -2.60
CA SER A 587 0.46 41.70 -2.66
C SER A 587 0.94 41.28 -4.06
N PRO A 588 2.06 41.83 -4.57
CA PRO A 588 2.65 41.33 -5.81
C PRO A 588 3.21 39.91 -5.67
N LEU A 589 3.51 39.46 -4.44
CA LEU A 589 4.09 38.13 -4.19
C LEU A 589 3.10 36.99 -4.40
N SER A 590 1.80 37.27 -4.40
CA SER A 590 0.73 36.29 -4.62
C SER A 590 0.24 36.25 -6.07
N LYS A 591 0.73 37.14 -6.94
CA LYS A 591 0.23 37.28 -8.30
C LYS A 591 0.50 36.01 -9.12
N GLY A 592 -0.55 35.42 -9.68
CA GLY A 592 -0.45 34.21 -10.49
C GLY A 592 -0.22 32.93 -9.69
N ILE A 593 -0.34 32.98 -8.36
CA ILE A 593 -0.44 31.81 -7.50
C ILE A 593 -1.86 31.25 -7.56
#